data_AF-A0A950K897-F1
#
_entry.id   AF-A0A950K897-F1
#
_cell.length_a   1.000
_cell.length_b   1.000
_cell.length_c   1.000
_cell.angle_alpha   90.00
_cell.angle_beta   90.00
_cell.angle_gamma   90.00
#
_symmetry.space_group_name_H-M   'P 1'
#
loop_
_entity.id
_entity.type
_entity.pdbx_description
1 polymer ?
#
loop_
_entity_poly.entity_id
_entity_poly.type
_entity_poly.pdbx_seq_one_letter_code
_entity_poly.pdbx_strand_id
1 'polypeptide(L)'
;EPAANLVTRRILKEENGTITATNPHAKAVDFIASTDERFRPVNLYTGPDGCLYIADLYRGILQHKLYVTSFLRKQILDRGLDKGLGLGRIYRVVSDAKSPGPAPKLARAPSAELVAALSHPNGWWRDTAQRLLVERKDFTAVVPLRTLALSAGATYPRLHAMFVLDGLKQLDPPALTALLADKDPRIAAAALAIKEGAGPVANLLQLATADANVKEADLATIAGKEVDFIERAMGAEAWEKEQPDRVALLRKLAARITADAKADKVDDLLDLAACQATAAQWRQKALLGGMLEGRPARTIDLKTRSAPLVKMSFSEDEQVRGAAKDILAWISWPKKAAIEPEPPRAPPLTADQKAAWDRGHKQFTVSCAVCHSLSGLGEEGKGPPFVDSEWVLGSEERLVRIVLNGLHGPVKVQGKTYNNGDMPAVLTMTNAEIADALTYVRREWGNVAAPVDPATVKRIRASVDDREEPWTEKELLKVP
;
A
#
# COMPACT_ATOMS: atom_id res chain seq x y z
N GLU A 1 -3.42 -21.89 19.17
CA GLU A 1 -2.28 -22.57 19.81
C GLU A 1 -2.46 -24.09 19.66
N PRO A 2 -1.50 -24.86 19.12
CA PRO A 2 -1.63 -26.31 18.92
C PRO A 2 -1.45 -27.10 20.23
N ALA A 3 -2.10 -26.65 21.31
CA ALA A 3 -2.02 -27.26 22.63
C ALA A 3 -2.89 -28.53 22.74
N ALA A 4 -3.85 -28.68 21.82
CA ALA A 4 -4.73 -29.84 21.79
C ALA A 4 -4.12 -30.99 20.96
N ASN A 5 -4.06 -32.20 21.51
CA ASN A 5 -3.58 -33.41 20.81
C ASN A 5 -4.67 -34.00 19.90
N LEU A 6 -5.43 -33.16 19.19
CA LEU A 6 -6.61 -33.59 18.45
C LEU A 6 -6.84 -32.78 17.17
N VAL A 7 -7.63 -33.37 16.28
CA VAL A 7 -8.20 -32.73 15.09
C VAL A 7 -9.71 -32.86 15.20
N THR A 8 -10.42 -31.73 15.17
CA THR A 8 -11.87 -31.70 15.19
C THR A 8 -12.43 -31.48 13.80
N ARG A 9 -13.48 -32.22 13.45
CA ARG A 9 -14.30 -31.93 12.26
C ARG A 9 -15.56 -31.19 12.69
N ARG A 10 -15.89 -30.09 12.02
CA ARG A 10 -17.15 -29.36 12.19
C ARG A 10 -17.86 -29.22 10.85
N ILE A 11 -19.18 -29.36 10.86
CA ILE A 11 -20.01 -28.96 9.72
C ILE A 11 -20.41 -27.51 9.95
N LEU A 12 -19.99 -26.64 9.04
CA LEU A 12 -20.40 -25.24 9.04
C LEU A 12 -21.72 -25.08 8.29
N LYS A 13 -22.62 -24.30 8.85
CA LYS A 13 -23.88 -23.90 8.22
C LYS A 13 -24.02 -22.39 8.34
N GLU A 14 -24.20 -21.73 7.20
CA GLU A 14 -24.40 -20.29 7.13
C GLU A 14 -25.86 -20.00 6.78
N GLU A 15 -26.56 -19.29 7.66
CA GLU A 15 -27.94 -18.85 7.44
C GLU A 15 -28.08 -17.40 7.90
N ASN A 16 -28.63 -16.55 7.02
CA ASN A 16 -28.86 -15.12 7.30
C ASN A 16 -27.63 -14.38 7.86
N GLY A 17 -26.44 -14.66 7.32
CA GLY A 17 -25.18 -14.05 7.77
C GLY A 17 -24.66 -14.57 9.12
N THR A 18 -25.29 -15.59 9.70
CA THR A 18 -24.82 -16.26 10.91
C THR A 18 -24.18 -17.59 10.55
N ILE A 19 -22.93 -17.78 10.98
CA ILE A 19 -22.21 -19.05 10.83
C ILE A 19 -22.38 -19.86 12.10
N THR A 20 -22.93 -21.06 11.96
CA THR A 20 -23.05 -22.06 13.02
C THR A 20 -22.18 -23.28 12.71
N ALA A 21 -21.71 -23.97 13.74
CA ALA A 21 -20.83 -25.13 13.61
C ALA A 21 -21.34 -26.30 14.44
N THR A 22 -21.58 -27.45 13.82
CA THR A 22 -22.03 -28.67 14.50
C THR A 22 -20.96 -29.76 14.47
N ASN A 23 -20.88 -30.57 15.53
CA ASN A 23 -20.05 -31.78 15.51
C ASN A 23 -20.84 -32.87 14.75
N PRO A 24 -20.31 -33.40 13.63
CA PRO A 24 -20.98 -34.45 12.87
C PRO A 24 -20.95 -35.84 13.53
N HIS A 25 -20.17 -36.02 14.60
CA HIS A 25 -20.01 -37.29 15.28
C HIS A 25 -21.07 -37.46 16.39
N ALA A 26 -21.81 -38.58 16.37
CA ALA A 26 -22.97 -38.83 17.25
C ALA A 26 -22.59 -39.01 18.73
N LYS A 27 -21.40 -39.55 19.00
CA LYS A 27 -20.74 -39.48 20.31
C LYS A 27 -19.84 -38.25 20.23
N ALA A 28 -19.81 -37.39 21.23
CA ALA A 28 -19.03 -36.15 21.25
C ALA A 28 -17.50 -36.39 21.22
N VAL A 29 -17.02 -37.05 20.18
CA VAL A 29 -15.63 -37.40 19.91
C VAL A 29 -15.10 -36.51 18.81
N ASP A 30 -13.80 -36.25 18.87
CA ASP A 30 -13.07 -35.55 17.82
C ASP A 30 -12.72 -36.51 16.67
N PHE A 31 -12.38 -35.93 15.52
CA PHE A 31 -12.10 -36.69 14.31
C PHE A 31 -10.84 -37.55 14.45
N ILE A 32 -9.79 -36.99 15.07
CA ILE A 32 -8.59 -37.71 15.52
C ILE A 32 -8.22 -37.17 16.90
N ALA A 33 -7.91 -38.06 17.84
CA ALA A 33 -7.32 -37.68 19.13
C ALA A 33 -6.18 -38.64 19.44
N SER A 34 -5.10 -38.14 20.02
CA SER A 34 -3.93 -38.93 20.37
C SER A 34 -3.58 -38.80 21.85
N THR A 35 -3.24 -39.93 22.46
CA THR A 35 -2.61 -39.97 23.80
C THR A 35 -1.12 -39.65 23.76
N ASP A 36 -0.51 -39.66 22.56
CA ASP A 36 0.87 -39.21 22.36
C ASP A 36 0.96 -37.70 22.54
N GLU A 37 1.62 -37.29 23.61
CA GLU A 37 1.79 -35.89 24.01
C GLU A 37 2.68 -35.07 23.08
N ARG A 38 3.33 -35.73 22.12
CA ARG A 38 4.08 -35.05 21.06
C ARG A 38 3.22 -34.85 19.82
N PHE A 39 2.03 -35.44 19.71
CA PHE A 39 1.12 -35.18 18.59
C PHE A 39 0.63 -33.73 18.63
N ARG A 40 1.07 -32.96 17.65
CA ARG A 40 0.86 -31.51 17.50
C ARG A 40 0.46 -31.23 16.04
N PRO A 41 -0.78 -31.54 15.65
CA PRO A 41 -1.27 -31.18 14.33
C PRO A 41 -1.27 -29.65 14.21
N VAL A 42 -0.52 -29.12 13.25
CA VAL A 42 -0.39 -27.68 13.02
C VAL A 42 -1.14 -27.22 11.77
N ASN A 43 -1.23 -28.08 10.74
CA ASN A 43 -1.91 -27.75 9.49
C ASN A 43 -2.65 -28.96 8.91
N LEU A 44 -3.68 -28.67 8.11
CA LEU A 44 -4.50 -29.61 7.37
C LEU A 44 -4.55 -29.20 5.90
N TYR A 45 -4.40 -30.17 4.99
CA TYR A 45 -4.47 -29.94 3.55
C TYR A 45 -5.27 -31.04 2.85
N THR A 46 -6.08 -30.66 1.85
CA THR A 46 -6.63 -31.63 0.90
C THR A 46 -5.58 -31.91 -0.17
N GLY A 47 -5.16 -33.17 -0.30
CA GLY A 47 -4.19 -33.59 -1.31
C GLY A 47 -4.81 -33.75 -2.71
N PRO A 48 -3.99 -33.88 -3.76
CA PRO A 48 -4.46 -34.08 -5.14
C PRO A 48 -5.27 -35.38 -5.32
N ASP A 49 -4.97 -36.38 -4.53
CA ASP A 49 -5.66 -37.67 -4.46
C ASP A 49 -7.01 -37.63 -3.73
N GLY A 50 -7.39 -36.48 -3.16
CA GLY A 50 -8.61 -36.30 -2.38
C GLY A 50 -8.50 -36.75 -0.92
N CYS A 51 -7.32 -37.16 -0.45
CA CYS A 51 -7.08 -37.51 0.94
C CYS A 51 -6.82 -36.26 1.79
N LEU A 52 -7.06 -36.36 3.11
CA LEU A 52 -6.70 -35.33 4.07
C LEU A 52 -5.28 -35.55 4.58
N TYR A 53 -4.42 -34.56 4.42
CA TYR A 53 -3.05 -34.56 4.91
C TYR A 53 -2.95 -33.72 6.18
N ILE A 54 -2.28 -34.24 7.19
CA ILE A 54 -2.07 -33.59 8.48
C ILE A 54 -0.57 -33.40 8.68
N ALA A 55 -0.14 -32.15 8.76
CA ALA A 55 1.20 -31.81 9.17
C ALA A 55 1.26 -31.75 10.68
N ASP A 56 2.07 -32.63 11.27
CA ASP A 56 2.27 -32.73 12.71
C ASP A 56 3.70 -32.32 13.05
N LEU A 57 3.83 -31.29 13.88
CA LEU A 57 5.12 -30.76 14.33
C LEU A 57 5.89 -31.76 15.21
N TYR A 58 5.20 -32.75 15.78
CA TYR A 58 5.77 -33.77 16.65
C TYR A 58 6.64 -33.22 17.80
N ARG A 59 6.04 -32.47 18.73
CA ARG A 59 6.78 -31.72 19.76
C ARG A 59 6.15 -31.76 21.15
N GLY A 60 6.97 -32.08 22.15
CA GLY A 60 6.54 -32.19 23.55
C GLY A 60 6.44 -30.85 24.30
N ILE A 61 7.27 -29.86 23.96
CA ILE A 61 7.33 -28.55 24.64
C ILE A 61 6.98 -27.42 23.66
N LEU A 62 5.93 -26.66 23.96
CA LEU A 62 5.50 -25.47 23.21
C LEU A 62 5.92 -24.14 23.87
N GLN A 63 6.05 -24.12 25.20
CA GLN A 63 6.31 -22.88 25.94
C GLN A 63 7.75 -22.38 25.76
N HIS A 64 7.90 -21.06 25.75
CA HIS A 64 9.20 -20.42 25.84
C HIS A 64 9.85 -20.66 27.21
N LYS A 65 11.18 -20.78 27.25
CA LYS A 65 11.96 -21.12 28.46
C LYS A 65 11.64 -20.26 29.70
N LEU A 66 11.25 -19.01 29.49
CA LEU A 66 10.93 -18.04 30.55
C LEU A 66 9.68 -18.43 31.36
N TYR A 67 8.77 -19.22 30.78
CA TYR A 67 7.51 -19.62 31.41
C TYR A 67 7.56 -21.04 32.01
N VAL A 68 8.68 -21.74 31.89
CA VAL A 68 8.85 -23.11 32.41
C VAL A 68 9.29 -23.05 33.87
N THR A 69 8.34 -23.19 34.79
CA THR A 69 8.61 -23.30 36.24
C THR A 69 9.44 -24.56 36.56
N SER A 70 10.05 -24.60 37.75
CA SER A 70 10.79 -25.76 38.24
C SER A 70 9.94 -27.04 38.27
N PHE A 71 8.65 -26.92 38.63
CA PHE A 71 7.69 -28.03 38.56
C PHE A 71 7.50 -28.53 37.13
N LEU A 72 7.23 -27.63 36.17
CA LEU A 72 7.04 -28.00 34.76
C LEU A 72 8.31 -28.61 34.14
N ARG A 73 9.48 -28.09 34.48
CA ARG A 73 10.77 -28.65 34.04
C ARG A 73 10.92 -30.11 34.47
N LYS A 74 10.57 -30.43 35.72
CA LYS A 74 10.61 -31.81 36.22
C LYS A 74 9.67 -32.71 35.42
N GLN A 75 8.42 -32.28 35.22
CA GLN A 75 7.44 -33.04 34.41
C GLN A 75 7.92 -33.28 32.97
N ILE A 76 8.54 -32.27 32.36
CA ILE A 76 9.11 -32.37 31.02
C ILE A 76 10.19 -33.46 30.95
N LEU A 77 11.13 -33.45 31.89
CA LEU A 77 12.24 -34.39 31.91
C LEU A 77 11.80 -35.81 32.27
N ASP A 78 10.94 -35.96 33.29
CA ASP A 78 10.42 -37.27 33.74
C ASP A 78 9.66 -37.99 32.60
N ARG A 79 9.03 -37.23 31.70
CA ARG A 79 8.25 -37.73 30.55
C ARG A 79 9.03 -37.68 29.22
N GLY A 80 10.30 -37.26 29.27
CA GLY A 80 11.20 -37.12 28.12
C GLY A 80 10.69 -36.16 27.04
N LEU A 81 9.85 -35.18 27.38
CA LEU A 81 9.23 -34.25 26.41
C LEU A 81 10.23 -33.26 25.80
N ASP A 82 11.44 -33.17 26.35
CA ASP A 82 12.59 -32.44 25.81
C ASP A 82 13.25 -33.16 24.62
N LYS A 83 12.96 -34.45 24.40
CA LYS A 83 13.50 -35.24 23.30
C LYS A 83 12.65 -35.14 22.03
N GLY A 84 13.24 -35.48 20.88
CA GLY A 84 12.56 -35.49 19.58
C GLY A 84 12.47 -34.12 18.92
N LEU A 85 13.35 -33.18 19.28
CA LEU A 85 13.46 -31.88 18.61
C LEU A 85 13.91 -32.07 17.15
N GLY A 86 13.29 -31.31 16.24
CA GLY A 86 13.60 -31.35 14.80
C GLY A 86 12.92 -32.47 14.02
N LEU A 87 12.03 -33.24 14.67
CA LEU A 87 11.18 -34.23 14.01
C LEU A 87 9.89 -33.59 13.49
N GLY A 88 9.19 -34.30 12.61
CA GLY A 88 7.87 -33.94 12.10
C GLY A 88 7.24 -35.14 11.42
N ARG A 89 5.91 -35.17 11.33
CA ARG A 89 5.14 -36.26 10.70
C ARG A 89 4.16 -35.68 9.69
N ILE A 90 3.93 -36.42 8.61
CA ILE A 90 2.83 -36.15 7.67
C ILE A 90 1.92 -37.37 7.66
N TYR A 91 0.70 -37.21 8.15
CA TYR A 91 -0.32 -38.24 8.04
C TYR A 91 -1.13 -38.04 6.78
N ARG A 92 -1.35 -39.10 6.01
CA ARG A 92 -2.32 -39.16 4.92
C ARG A 92 -3.51 -39.99 5.39
N VAL A 93 -4.63 -39.32 5.67
CA VAL A 93 -5.87 -39.98 6.10
C VAL A 93 -6.61 -40.46 4.86
N VAL A 94 -6.74 -41.78 4.74
CA VAL A 94 -7.39 -42.47 3.62
C VAL A 94 -8.74 -42.99 4.09
N SER A 95 -9.76 -42.86 3.23
CA SER A 95 -11.09 -43.41 3.51
C SER A 95 -11.14 -44.89 3.14
N ASP A 96 -11.69 -45.73 4.00
CA ASP A 96 -11.95 -47.13 3.67
C ASP A 96 -13.00 -47.29 2.56
N ALA A 97 -13.86 -46.28 2.37
CA ALA A 97 -14.93 -46.30 1.38
C ALA A 97 -14.50 -45.82 -0.02
N LYS A 98 -13.37 -45.12 -0.16
CA LYS A 98 -12.91 -44.55 -1.43
C LYS A 98 -11.41 -44.70 -1.59
N SER A 99 -11.00 -45.32 -2.68
CA SER A 99 -9.59 -45.37 -3.07
C SER A 99 -9.06 -43.97 -3.38
N PRO A 100 -7.79 -43.66 -3.03
CA PRO A 100 -7.17 -42.40 -3.41
C PRO A 100 -7.14 -42.19 -4.92
N GLY A 101 -7.31 -40.94 -5.36
CA GLY A 101 -7.22 -40.55 -6.76
C GLY A 101 -5.80 -40.67 -7.35
N PRO A 102 -5.67 -40.56 -8.68
CA PRO A 102 -4.38 -40.68 -9.36
C PRO A 102 -3.43 -39.53 -9.00
N ALA A 103 -2.13 -39.79 -9.17
CA ALA A 103 -1.11 -38.75 -9.02
C ALA A 103 -1.28 -37.65 -10.08
N PRO A 104 -1.19 -36.36 -9.69
CA PRO A 104 -1.43 -35.26 -10.61
C PRO A 104 -0.28 -35.10 -11.61
N LYS A 105 -0.62 -34.87 -12.89
CA LYS A 105 0.34 -34.60 -13.97
C LYS A 105 0.19 -33.20 -14.59
N LEU A 106 -0.35 -32.24 -13.83
CA LEU A 106 -0.68 -30.89 -14.32
C LEU A 106 0.53 -30.05 -14.73
N ALA A 107 1.70 -30.27 -14.12
CA ALA A 107 2.90 -29.46 -14.38
C ALA A 107 3.32 -29.44 -15.86
N ARG A 108 3.06 -30.53 -16.59
CA ARG A 108 3.37 -30.68 -18.03
C ARG A 108 2.12 -30.72 -18.92
N ALA A 109 0.92 -30.65 -18.33
CA ALA A 109 -0.32 -30.71 -19.08
C ALA A 109 -0.47 -29.45 -19.97
N PRO A 110 -1.01 -29.56 -21.20
CA PRO A 110 -1.30 -28.42 -22.05
C PRO A 110 -2.38 -27.52 -21.44
N SER A 111 -2.42 -26.24 -21.82
CA SER A 111 -3.34 -25.26 -21.25
C SER A 111 -4.82 -25.66 -21.42
N ALA A 112 -5.18 -26.36 -22.50
CA ALA A 112 -6.52 -26.92 -22.68
C ALA A 112 -6.92 -27.90 -21.56
N GLU A 113 -6.00 -28.78 -21.14
CA GLU A 113 -6.23 -29.69 -20.01
C GLU A 113 -6.28 -28.95 -18.67
N LEU A 114 -5.51 -27.86 -18.52
CA LEU A 114 -5.58 -27.01 -17.33
C LEU A 114 -6.93 -26.30 -17.23
N VAL A 115 -7.47 -25.77 -18.33
CA VAL A 115 -8.82 -25.17 -18.34
C VAL A 115 -9.87 -26.21 -17.96
N ALA A 116 -9.76 -27.45 -18.46
CA ALA A 116 -10.64 -28.54 -18.06
C ALA A 116 -10.52 -28.88 -16.56
N ALA A 117 -9.30 -28.81 -16.00
CA ALA A 117 -9.05 -29.07 -14.59
C ALA A 117 -9.66 -28.02 -13.64
N LEU A 118 -10.01 -26.81 -14.12
CA LEU A 118 -10.79 -25.83 -13.35
C LEU A 118 -12.19 -26.35 -12.97
N SER A 119 -12.67 -27.39 -13.65
CA SER A 119 -13.93 -28.07 -13.34
C SER A 119 -13.80 -29.30 -12.45
N HIS A 120 -12.59 -29.62 -11.98
CA HIS A 120 -12.36 -30.82 -11.19
C HIS A 120 -13.03 -30.73 -9.79
N PRO A 121 -13.62 -31.82 -9.26
CA PRO A 121 -14.31 -31.79 -7.97
C PRO A 121 -13.38 -31.47 -6.78
N ASN A 122 -12.12 -31.91 -6.84
CA ASN A 122 -11.10 -31.60 -5.84
C ASN A 122 -10.53 -30.18 -6.06
N GLY A 123 -10.63 -29.32 -5.03
CA GLY A 123 -10.13 -27.93 -5.07
C GLY A 123 -8.64 -27.82 -5.35
N TRP A 124 -7.82 -28.77 -4.89
CA TRP A 124 -6.37 -28.77 -5.17
C TRP A 124 -6.08 -28.70 -6.67
N TRP A 125 -6.85 -29.42 -7.49
CA TRP A 125 -6.68 -29.45 -8.94
C TRP A 125 -7.05 -28.11 -9.57
N ARG A 126 -8.14 -27.48 -9.09
CA ARG A 126 -8.59 -26.18 -9.60
C ARG A 126 -7.60 -25.08 -9.25
N ASP A 127 -7.17 -25.02 -7.99
CA ASP A 127 -6.19 -24.03 -7.51
C ASP A 127 -4.86 -24.16 -8.26
N THR A 128 -4.39 -25.40 -8.42
CA THR A 128 -3.13 -25.68 -9.14
C THR A 128 -3.25 -25.32 -10.62
N ALA A 129 -4.35 -25.66 -11.28
CA ALA A 129 -4.57 -25.32 -12.68
C ALA A 129 -4.69 -23.80 -12.90
N GLN A 130 -5.40 -23.08 -12.03
CA GLN A 130 -5.46 -21.61 -12.05
C GLN A 130 -4.06 -21.01 -11.93
N ARG A 131 -3.28 -21.43 -10.92
CA ARG A 131 -1.91 -20.93 -10.73
C ARG A 131 -1.06 -21.16 -11.99
N LEU A 132 -1.06 -22.39 -12.52
CA LEU A 132 -0.26 -22.73 -13.70
C LEU A 132 -0.68 -21.95 -14.95
N LEU A 133 -1.98 -21.71 -15.15
CA LEU A 133 -2.47 -20.89 -16.27
C LEU A 133 -1.97 -19.44 -16.17
N VAL A 134 -2.01 -18.85 -14.97
CA VAL A 134 -1.52 -17.48 -14.74
C VAL A 134 -0.01 -17.40 -14.88
N GLU A 135 0.74 -18.32 -14.28
CA GLU A 135 2.22 -18.34 -14.32
C GLU A 135 2.75 -18.51 -15.75
N ARG A 136 2.11 -19.37 -16.56
CA ARG A 136 2.53 -19.63 -17.94
C ARG A 136 2.25 -18.48 -18.89
N LYS A 137 1.29 -17.59 -18.56
CA LYS A 137 0.83 -16.49 -19.43
C LYS A 137 0.50 -16.95 -20.85
N ASP A 138 -0.08 -18.15 -20.97
CA ASP A 138 -0.47 -18.70 -22.26
C ASP A 138 -1.82 -18.10 -22.68
N PHE A 139 -1.77 -17.08 -23.54
CA PHE A 139 -2.96 -16.37 -24.00
C PHE A 139 -3.87 -17.20 -24.90
N THR A 140 -3.46 -18.38 -25.36
CA THR A 140 -4.34 -19.31 -26.11
C THR A 140 -5.52 -19.79 -25.26
N ALA A 141 -5.39 -19.75 -23.93
CA ALA A 141 -6.45 -20.12 -23.00
C ALA A 141 -7.51 -19.02 -22.79
N VAL A 142 -7.30 -17.79 -23.25
CA VAL A 142 -8.19 -16.64 -22.93
C VAL A 142 -9.62 -16.86 -23.42
N VAL A 143 -9.78 -17.31 -24.67
CA VAL A 143 -11.11 -17.57 -25.24
C VAL A 143 -11.86 -18.65 -24.46
N PRO A 144 -11.32 -19.87 -24.26
CA PRO A 144 -12.03 -20.90 -23.49
C PRO A 144 -12.26 -20.51 -22.02
N LEU A 145 -11.36 -19.73 -21.40
CA LEU A 145 -11.56 -19.20 -20.05
C LEU A 145 -12.72 -18.21 -19.98
N ARG A 146 -12.83 -17.30 -20.97
CA ARG A 146 -13.94 -16.35 -21.04
C ARG A 146 -15.27 -17.06 -21.24
N THR A 147 -15.31 -18.05 -22.14
CA THR A 147 -16.49 -18.89 -22.32
C THR A 147 -16.87 -19.59 -21.01
N LEU A 148 -15.89 -20.13 -20.28
CA LEU A 148 -16.15 -20.78 -18.99
C LEU A 148 -16.67 -19.80 -17.94
N ALA A 149 -16.05 -18.63 -17.77
CA ALA A 149 -16.46 -17.61 -16.79
C ALA A 149 -17.91 -17.14 -17.01
N LEU A 150 -18.27 -16.88 -18.27
CA LEU A 150 -19.59 -16.37 -18.67
C LEU A 150 -20.66 -17.46 -18.86
N SER A 151 -20.31 -18.74 -18.69
CA SER A 151 -21.27 -19.85 -18.83
C SER A 151 -22.32 -19.85 -17.73
N ALA A 152 -23.45 -20.54 -17.94
CA ALA A 152 -24.44 -20.81 -16.89
C ALA A 152 -24.09 -22.07 -16.03
N GLY A 153 -22.80 -22.44 -15.99
CA GLY A 153 -22.31 -23.65 -15.34
C GLY A 153 -22.15 -23.53 -13.82
N ALA A 154 -21.47 -24.51 -13.22
CA ALA A 154 -21.16 -24.52 -11.80
C ALA A 154 -20.33 -23.30 -11.37
N THR A 155 -20.52 -22.84 -10.14
CA THR A 155 -19.91 -21.59 -9.63
C THR A 155 -18.39 -21.62 -9.56
N TYR A 156 -17.79 -22.67 -8.98
CA TYR A 156 -16.34 -22.71 -8.76
C TYR A 156 -15.54 -22.66 -10.07
N PRO A 157 -15.87 -23.45 -11.12
CA PRO A 157 -15.16 -23.36 -12.40
C PRO A 157 -15.19 -21.94 -13.00
N ARG A 158 -16.37 -21.28 -12.91
CA ARG A 158 -16.56 -19.90 -13.38
C ARG A 158 -15.71 -18.91 -12.59
N LEU A 159 -15.67 -19.03 -11.26
CA LEU A 159 -14.83 -18.20 -10.38
C LEU A 159 -13.35 -18.35 -10.73
N HIS A 160 -12.85 -19.58 -10.84
CA HIS A 160 -11.46 -19.82 -11.21
C HIS A 160 -11.14 -19.22 -12.58
N ALA A 161 -11.99 -19.43 -13.58
CA ALA A 161 -11.78 -18.88 -14.92
C ALA A 161 -11.73 -17.34 -14.91
N MET A 162 -12.62 -16.69 -14.15
CA MET A 162 -12.62 -15.23 -13.96
C MET A 162 -11.32 -14.72 -13.30
N PHE A 163 -10.85 -15.37 -12.23
CA PHE A 163 -9.59 -14.98 -11.57
C PHE A 163 -8.36 -15.28 -12.43
N VAL A 164 -8.38 -16.32 -13.28
CA VAL A 164 -7.31 -16.53 -14.27
C VAL A 164 -7.30 -15.37 -15.27
N LEU A 165 -8.47 -14.96 -15.80
CA LEU A 165 -8.55 -13.84 -16.74
C LEU A 165 -8.06 -12.52 -16.12
N ASP A 166 -8.39 -12.24 -14.86
CA ASP A 166 -7.85 -11.07 -14.14
C ASP A 166 -6.32 -11.19 -13.92
N GLY A 167 -5.84 -12.37 -13.50
CA GLY A 167 -4.41 -12.63 -13.34
C GLY A 167 -3.61 -12.46 -14.64
N LEU A 168 -4.22 -12.78 -15.79
CA LEU A 168 -3.65 -12.57 -17.13
C LEU A 168 -3.85 -11.14 -17.67
N LYS A 169 -4.62 -10.29 -16.97
CA LYS A 169 -5.06 -8.95 -17.43
C LYS A 169 -5.83 -9.01 -18.75
N GLN A 170 -6.66 -10.03 -18.91
CA GLN A 170 -7.50 -10.30 -20.09
C GLN A 170 -9.00 -10.35 -19.77
N LEU A 171 -9.39 -9.97 -18.54
CA LEU A 171 -10.79 -9.76 -18.17
C LEU A 171 -11.24 -8.37 -18.67
N ASP A 172 -11.95 -8.34 -19.79
CA ASP A 172 -12.36 -7.07 -20.41
C ASP A 172 -13.60 -6.45 -19.72
N PRO A 173 -13.83 -5.13 -19.89
CA PRO A 173 -14.95 -4.45 -19.25
C PRO A 173 -16.33 -5.04 -19.58
N PRO A 174 -16.63 -5.48 -20.82
CA PRO A 174 -17.88 -6.16 -21.12
C PRO A 174 -18.07 -7.46 -20.33
N ALA A 175 -17.05 -8.32 -20.25
CA ALA A 175 -17.12 -9.56 -19.48
C ALA A 175 -17.28 -9.27 -17.98
N LEU A 176 -16.53 -8.29 -17.45
CA LEU A 176 -16.66 -7.86 -16.05
C LEU A 176 -18.06 -7.34 -15.73
N THR A 177 -18.64 -6.53 -16.63
CA THR A 177 -20.02 -6.02 -16.47
C THR A 177 -21.05 -7.14 -16.46
N ALA A 178 -20.89 -8.14 -17.33
CA ALA A 178 -21.77 -9.31 -17.35
C ALA A 178 -21.66 -10.12 -16.04
N LEU A 179 -20.45 -10.28 -15.50
CA LEU A 179 -20.21 -11.02 -14.25
C LEU A 179 -20.72 -10.27 -13.01
N LEU A 180 -20.68 -8.94 -13.00
CA LEU A 180 -21.28 -8.10 -11.95
C LEU A 180 -22.80 -8.24 -11.90
N ALA A 181 -23.44 -8.49 -13.05
CA ALA A 181 -24.88 -8.71 -13.17
C ALA A 181 -25.28 -10.19 -13.02
N ASP A 182 -24.36 -11.07 -12.62
CA ASP A 182 -24.66 -12.50 -12.52
C ASP A 182 -25.66 -12.82 -11.42
N LYS A 183 -26.48 -13.86 -11.65
CA LYS A 183 -27.49 -14.32 -10.68
C LYS A 183 -26.88 -15.04 -9.49
N ASP A 184 -25.67 -15.62 -9.63
CA ASP A 184 -24.97 -16.22 -8.50
C ASP A 184 -24.29 -15.11 -7.68
N PRO A 185 -24.70 -14.87 -6.43
CA PRO A 185 -24.17 -13.79 -5.62
C PRO A 185 -22.66 -13.93 -5.36
N ARG A 186 -22.10 -15.15 -5.44
CA ARG A 186 -20.66 -15.38 -5.28
C ARG A 186 -19.87 -14.91 -6.51
N ILE A 187 -20.43 -15.08 -7.70
CA ILE A 187 -19.83 -14.58 -8.95
C ILE A 187 -19.89 -13.06 -8.95
N ALA A 188 -21.06 -12.48 -8.67
CA ALA A 188 -21.22 -11.04 -8.59
C ALA A 188 -20.32 -10.40 -7.53
N ALA A 189 -20.21 -11.00 -6.33
CA ALA A 189 -19.33 -10.52 -5.27
C ALA A 189 -17.84 -10.63 -5.64
N ALA A 190 -17.42 -11.69 -6.32
CA ALA A 190 -16.03 -11.85 -6.76
C ALA A 190 -15.69 -10.95 -7.95
N ALA A 191 -16.63 -10.74 -8.89
CA ALA A 191 -16.50 -9.75 -9.96
C ALA A 191 -16.44 -8.34 -9.41
N LEU A 192 -17.24 -8.05 -8.37
CA LEU A 192 -17.13 -6.82 -7.60
C LEU A 192 -15.75 -6.74 -6.96
N ALA A 193 -15.28 -7.75 -6.23
CA ALA A 193 -13.93 -7.74 -5.63
C ALA A 193 -12.80 -7.52 -6.66
N ILE A 194 -12.93 -8.02 -7.89
CA ILE A 194 -11.97 -7.78 -8.99
C ILE A 194 -12.09 -6.35 -9.52
N LYS A 195 -13.31 -5.85 -9.76
CA LYS A 195 -13.54 -4.43 -10.07
C LYS A 195 -12.97 -3.53 -8.98
N GLU A 196 -13.15 -3.97 -7.73
CA GLU A 196 -12.71 -3.35 -6.51
C GLU A 196 -11.25 -3.67 -6.16
N GLY A 197 -10.49 -4.31 -7.06
CA GLY A 197 -9.10 -4.74 -6.90
C GLY A 197 -8.09 -3.60 -6.63
N ALA A 198 -8.57 -2.43 -6.24
CA ALA A 198 -7.82 -1.27 -5.80
C ALA A 198 -8.21 -0.80 -4.36
N GLY A 199 -9.05 -1.57 -3.65
CA GLY A 199 -9.47 -1.35 -2.26
C GLY A 199 -10.63 -0.35 -2.11
N PRO A 200 -11.24 -0.22 -0.92
CA PRO A 200 -12.40 0.66 -0.70
C PRO A 200 -12.14 2.11 -1.10
N VAL A 201 -10.90 2.57 -0.96
CA VAL A 201 -10.44 3.89 -1.38
C VAL A 201 -10.58 4.08 -2.89
N ALA A 202 -10.16 3.10 -3.69
CA ALA A 202 -10.26 3.20 -5.14
C ALA A 202 -11.69 3.01 -5.65
N ASN A 203 -12.52 2.23 -4.95
CA ASN A 203 -13.94 2.09 -5.25
C ASN A 203 -14.66 3.42 -5.09
N LEU A 204 -14.42 4.08 -3.95
CA LEU A 204 -14.95 5.41 -3.71
C LEU A 204 -14.41 6.40 -4.73
N LEU A 205 -13.13 6.29 -5.11
CA LEU A 205 -12.53 7.19 -6.09
C LEU A 205 -13.18 7.03 -7.46
N GLN A 206 -13.44 5.79 -7.91
CA GLN A 206 -14.15 5.52 -9.14
C GLN A 206 -15.58 6.06 -9.09
N LEU A 207 -16.28 5.86 -7.97
CA LEU A 207 -17.64 6.37 -7.76
C LEU A 207 -17.68 7.90 -7.81
N ALA A 208 -16.80 8.56 -7.08
CA ALA A 208 -16.71 10.03 -7.01
C ALA A 208 -16.21 10.66 -8.33
N THR A 209 -15.46 9.90 -9.14
CA THR A 209 -14.98 10.32 -10.46
C THR A 209 -16.06 10.19 -11.54
N ALA A 210 -16.97 9.23 -11.39
CA ALA A 210 -18.08 9.01 -12.32
C ALA A 210 -19.26 10.00 -12.12
N ASP A 211 -19.04 11.10 -11.38
CA ASP A 211 -20.04 12.11 -11.00
C ASP A 211 -21.31 11.48 -10.36
N ALA A 212 -21.13 10.36 -9.65
CA ALA A 212 -22.19 9.68 -8.92
C ALA A 212 -22.30 10.24 -7.50
N ASN A 213 -23.53 10.36 -6.99
CA ASN A 213 -23.81 10.81 -5.62
C ASN A 213 -23.15 9.91 -4.57
N VAL A 214 -22.03 10.36 -4.01
CA VAL A 214 -21.34 9.69 -2.89
C VAL A 214 -22.16 9.82 -1.61
N LYS A 215 -22.60 8.69 -1.06
CA LYS A 215 -23.43 8.62 0.15
C LYS A 215 -22.59 8.41 1.40
N GLU A 216 -23.22 8.64 2.56
CA GLU A 216 -22.58 8.43 3.87
C GLU A 216 -22.06 7.01 4.06
N ALA A 217 -22.80 6.01 3.58
CA ALA A 217 -22.41 4.61 3.63
C ALA A 217 -21.14 4.33 2.81
N ASP A 218 -20.96 5.01 1.67
CA ASP A 218 -19.77 4.87 0.83
C ASP A 218 -18.54 5.44 1.54
N LEU A 219 -18.71 6.58 2.24
CA LEU A 219 -17.64 7.19 3.03
C LEU A 219 -17.25 6.34 4.24
N ALA A 220 -18.18 5.58 4.83
CA ALA A 220 -17.88 4.69 5.94
C ALA A 220 -16.93 3.55 5.53
N THR A 221 -16.91 3.17 4.24
CA THR A 221 -16.01 2.11 3.73
C THR A 221 -14.53 2.49 3.77
N ILE A 222 -14.22 3.79 3.81
CA ILE A 222 -12.86 4.32 3.84
C ILE A 222 -12.45 4.90 5.21
N ALA A 223 -13.19 4.59 6.28
CA ALA A 223 -12.91 5.11 7.61
C ALA A 223 -11.44 4.88 8.02
N GLY A 224 -10.73 5.95 8.40
CA GLY A 224 -9.30 5.93 8.72
C GLY A 224 -8.35 5.94 7.52
N LYS A 225 -8.87 5.97 6.29
CA LYS A 225 -8.14 6.03 5.02
C LYS A 225 -8.53 7.26 4.18
N GLU A 226 -9.12 8.28 4.79
CA GLU A 226 -9.59 9.49 4.12
C GLU A 226 -8.45 10.27 3.46
N VAL A 227 -7.29 10.33 4.11
CA VAL A 227 -6.08 10.98 3.55
C VAL A 227 -5.61 10.27 2.28
N ASP A 228 -5.56 8.93 2.27
CA ASP A 228 -5.20 8.12 1.09
C ASP A 228 -6.17 8.35 -0.07
N PHE A 229 -7.48 8.47 0.22
CA PHE A 229 -8.45 8.86 -0.80
C PHE A 229 -8.16 10.23 -1.40
N ILE A 230 -7.93 11.24 -0.56
CA ILE A 230 -7.68 12.61 -1.02
C ILE A 230 -6.41 12.66 -1.89
N GLU A 231 -5.34 12.00 -1.45
CA GLU A 231 -4.08 11.91 -2.19
C GLU A 231 -4.26 11.28 -3.57
N ARG A 232 -4.96 10.13 -3.66
CA ARG A 232 -5.25 9.49 -4.95
C ARG A 232 -6.17 10.33 -5.83
N ALA A 233 -7.14 11.01 -5.23
CA ALA A 233 -8.03 11.92 -5.95
C ALA A 233 -7.24 13.07 -6.59
N MET A 234 -6.24 13.62 -5.91
CA MET A 234 -5.40 14.69 -6.46
C MET A 234 -4.57 14.26 -7.68
N GLY A 235 -4.18 12.99 -7.74
CA GLY A 235 -3.45 12.39 -8.87
C GLY A 235 -4.32 11.95 -10.05
N ALA A 236 -5.66 11.99 -9.91
CA ALA A 236 -6.58 11.59 -10.97
C ALA A 236 -6.92 12.77 -11.90
N GLU A 237 -6.74 12.58 -13.22
CA GLU A 237 -7.04 13.59 -14.25
C GLU A 237 -8.46 14.16 -14.13
N ALA A 238 -9.44 13.29 -13.83
CA ALA A 238 -10.82 13.71 -13.66
C ALA A 238 -10.99 14.80 -12.60
N TRP A 239 -10.16 14.81 -11.56
CA TRP A 239 -10.26 15.76 -10.46
C TRP A 239 -9.54 17.08 -10.74
N GLU A 240 -8.90 17.28 -11.90
CA GLU A 240 -8.26 18.57 -12.24
C GLU A 240 -9.28 19.70 -12.30
N LYS A 241 -10.46 19.42 -12.84
CA LYS A 241 -11.54 20.40 -12.98
C LYS A 241 -12.42 20.46 -11.73
N GLU A 242 -12.70 21.69 -11.31
CA GLU A 242 -13.61 21.97 -10.21
C GLU A 242 -15.03 21.49 -10.54
N GLN A 243 -15.63 20.76 -9.61
CA GLN A 243 -17.05 20.40 -9.65
C GLN A 243 -17.66 20.56 -8.25
N PRO A 244 -18.91 21.03 -8.13
CA PRO A 244 -19.56 21.27 -6.83
C PRO A 244 -19.56 20.04 -5.90
N ASP A 245 -19.85 18.85 -6.42
CA ASP A 245 -19.94 17.63 -5.63
C ASP A 245 -18.56 17.20 -5.07
N ARG A 246 -17.49 17.45 -5.83
CA ARG A 246 -16.11 17.16 -5.41
C ARG A 246 -15.63 18.15 -4.36
N VAL A 247 -15.99 19.43 -4.51
CA VAL A 247 -15.74 20.44 -3.47
C VAL A 247 -16.44 20.03 -2.17
N ALA A 248 -17.72 19.66 -2.23
CA ALA A 248 -18.48 19.22 -1.07
C ALA A 248 -17.87 17.96 -0.42
N LEU A 249 -17.44 16.99 -1.24
CA LEU A 249 -16.80 15.76 -0.76
C LEU A 249 -15.45 16.04 -0.07
N LEU A 250 -14.57 16.86 -0.66
CA LEU A 250 -13.29 17.22 -0.04
C LEU A 250 -13.49 17.97 1.28
N ARG A 251 -14.42 18.94 1.33
CA ARG A 251 -14.75 19.66 2.57
C ARG A 251 -15.18 18.67 3.66
N LYS A 252 -16.08 17.74 3.32
CA LYS A 252 -16.62 16.75 4.26
C LYS A 252 -15.54 15.81 4.80
N LEU A 253 -14.65 15.32 3.94
CA LEU A 253 -13.54 14.46 4.35
C LEU A 253 -12.53 15.21 5.23
N ALA A 254 -12.14 16.43 4.84
CA ALA A 254 -11.25 17.29 5.63
C ALA A 254 -11.84 17.62 7.01
N ALA A 255 -13.16 17.87 7.08
CA ALA A 255 -13.86 18.11 8.34
C ALA A 255 -13.79 16.89 9.27
N ARG A 256 -14.02 15.68 8.74
CA ARG A 256 -13.91 14.44 9.53
C ARG A 256 -12.51 14.18 10.06
N ILE A 257 -11.49 14.33 9.20
CA ILE A 257 -10.08 14.16 9.57
C ILE A 257 -9.73 15.12 10.71
N THR A 258 -10.15 16.39 10.59
CA THR A 258 -9.86 17.42 11.58
C THR A 258 -10.60 17.20 12.90
N ALA A 259 -11.86 16.75 12.83
CA ALA A 259 -12.68 16.46 14.00
C ALA A 259 -12.16 15.26 14.83
N ASP A 260 -11.57 14.25 14.18
CA ASP A 260 -10.90 13.12 14.85
C ASP A 260 -9.66 13.59 15.66
N ALA A 261 -9.12 14.77 15.32
CA ALA A 261 -8.06 15.46 16.05
C ALA A 261 -6.81 14.60 16.30
N LYS A 262 -6.49 13.71 15.36
CA LYS A 262 -5.24 12.97 15.32
C LYS A 262 -4.17 13.81 14.64
N ALA A 263 -3.17 14.24 15.42
CA ALA A 263 -2.12 15.16 14.98
C ALA A 263 -1.47 14.76 13.65
N ASP A 264 -1.07 13.50 13.52
CA ASP A 264 -0.39 12.99 12.30
C ASP A 264 -1.30 13.12 11.06
N LYS A 265 -2.60 12.83 11.17
CA LYS A 265 -3.55 12.93 10.05
C LYS A 265 -3.89 14.38 9.66
N VAL A 266 -3.88 15.27 10.64
CA VAL A 266 -4.07 16.71 10.39
C VAL A 266 -2.84 17.31 9.73
N ASP A 267 -1.65 16.88 10.12
CA ASP A 267 -0.40 17.28 9.45
C ASP A 267 -0.39 16.79 7.99
N ASP A 268 -0.70 15.50 7.74
CA ASP A 268 -0.83 14.95 6.39
C ASP A 268 -1.85 15.75 5.53
N LEU A 269 -2.95 16.20 6.12
CA LEU A 269 -3.97 16.99 5.44
C LEU A 269 -3.50 18.42 5.10
N LEU A 270 -2.74 19.05 5.99
CA LEU A 270 -2.13 20.37 5.77
C LEU A 270 -1.09 20.31 4.65
N ASP A 271 -0.31 19.24 4.63
CA ASP A 271 0.66 18.92 3.59
C ASP A 271 -0.02 18.79 2.21
N LEU A 272 -1.08 17.98 2.14
CA LEU A 272 -1.87 17.81 0.92
C LEU A 272 -2.48 19.14 0.45
N ALA A 273 -3.02 19.95 1.37
CA ALA A 273 -3.58 21.26 1.04
C ALA A 273 -2.52 22.23 0.48
N ALA A 274 -1.31 22.23 1.02
CA ALA A 274 -0.23 23.09 0.54
C ALA A 274 0.24 22.73 -0.88
N CYS A 275 0.14 21.46 -1.27
CA CYS A 275 0.48 20.98 -2.61
C CYS A 275 -0.50 21.45 -3.69
N GLN A 276 -1.65 22.04 -3.34
CA GLN A 276 -2.69 22.45 -4.28
C GLN A 276 -2.66 23.94 -4.65
N ALA A 277 -1.55 24.65 -4.41
CA ALA A 277 -1.48 26.12 -4.51
C ALA A 277 -1.59 26.71 -5.93
N THR A 278 -1.51 25.90 -7.00
CA THR A 278 -1.45 26.37 -8.41
C THR A 278 -2.75 26.07 -9.17
N ALA A 279 -2.72 25.37 -10.31
CA ALA A 279 -3.89 25.11 -11.17
C ALA A 279 -5.06 24.41 -10.46
N ALA A 280 -4.83 23.86 -9.26
CA ALA A 280 -5.81 23.18 -8.42
C ALA A 280 -6.21 23.97 -7.16
N GLN A 281 -6.09 25.30 -7.15
CA GLN A 281 -6.35 26.16 -5.97
C GLN A 281 -7.74 25.95 -5.34
N TRP A 282 -8.74 25.56 -6.12
CA TRP A 282 -10.07 25.19 -5.59
C TRP A 282 -10.00 24.04 -4.59
N ARG A 283 -9.12 23.04 -4.80
CA ARG A 283 -8.91 21.91 -3.88
C ARG A 283 -8.28 22.39 -2.58
N GLN A 284 -7.30 23.29 -2.66
CA GLN A 284 -6.69 23.92 -1.48
C GLN A 284 -7.77 24.60 -0.61
N LYS A 285 -8.62 25.40 -1.24
CA LYS A 285 -9.73 26.12 -0.59
C LYS A 285 -10.75 25.16 0.02
N ALA A 286 -11.09 24.07 -0.68
CA ALA A 286 -12.01 23.05 -0.18
C ALA A 286 -11.45 22.35 1.06
N LEU A 287 -10.18 21.95 1.06
CA LEU A 287 -9.56 21.28 2.20
C LEU A 287 -9.48 22.20 3.42
N LEU A 288 -8.94 23.41 3.27
CA LEU A 288 -8.84 24.37 4.37
C LEU A 288 -10.22 24.75 4.93
N GLY A 289 -11.20 24.92 4.05
CA GLY A 289 -12.58 25.17 4.46
C GLY A 289 -13.19 24.02 5.26
N GLY A 290 -12.97 22.78 4.84
CA GLY A 290 -13.39 21.60 5.58
C GLY A 290 -12.69 21.48 6.95
N MET A 291 -11.41 21.81 7.03
CA MET A 291 -10.70 21.84 8.32
C MET A 291 -11.31 22.83 9.31
N LEU A 292 -11.71 24.01 8.84
CA LEU A 292 -12.39 25.00 9.68
C LEU A 292 -13.77 24.51 10.14
N GLU A 293 -14.52 23.85 9.27
CA GLU A 293 -15.83 23.25 9.59
C GLU A 293 -15.70 22.12 10.63
N GLY A 294 -14.63 21.32 10.52
CA GLY A 294 -14.33 20.20 11.41
C GLY A 294 -13.53 20.56 12.65
N ARG A 295 -13.36 21.85 12.96
CA ARG A 295 -12.51 22.30 14.08
C ARG A 295 -12.95 21.65 15.40
N PRO A 296 -12.06 20.89 16.09
CA PRO A 296 -12.37 20.34 17.39
C PRO A 296 -12.37 21.42 18.48
N ALA A 297 -13.06 21.15 19.59
CA ALA A 297 -13.07 22.05 20.75
C ALA A 297 -11.70 22.16 21.44
N ARG A 298 -10.85 21.15 21.29
CA ARG A 298 -9.48 21.10 21.83
C ARG A 298 -8.45 21.59 20.81
N THR A 299 -7.34 22.12 21.30
CA THR A 299 -6.15 22.36 20.47
C THR A 299 -5.60 21.03 19.93
N ILE A 300 -5.10 21.06 18.70
CA ILE A 300 -4.39 19.93 18.08
C ILE A 300 -2.89 20.20 18.19
N ASP A 301 -2.17 19.33 18.89
CA ASP A 301 -0.74 19.48 19.13
C ASP A 301 0.05 18.63 18.12
N LEU A 302 0.65 19.29 17.13
CA LEU A 302 1.54 18.65 16.17
C LEU A 302 2.89 18.34 16.81
N LYS A 303 3.49 17.22 16.39
CA LYS A 303 4.82 16.79 16.89
C LYS A 303 5.92 17.76 16.47
N THR A 304 5.78 18.36 15.30
CA THR A 304 6.74 19.28 14.68
C THR A 304 6.03 20.51 14.14
N ARG A 305 6.80 21.55 13.85
CA ARG A 305 6.30 22.76 13.18
C ARG A 305 5.75 22.40 11.80
N SER A 306 4.51 22.77 11.52
CA SER A 306 3.93 22.63 10.17
C SER A 306 4.35 23.80 9.29
N ALA A 307 5.46 23.63 8.57
CA ALA A 307 5.90 24.59 7.56
C ALA A 307 4.84 24.90 6.48
N PRO A 308 4.07 23.92 5.96
CA PRO A 308 3.04 24.20 4.97
C PRO A 308 1.93 25.12 5.50
N LEU A 309 1.48 24.92 6.74
CA LEU A 309 0.49 25.80 7.37
C LEU A 309 1.00 27.23 7.53
N VAL A 310 2.25 27.39 8.01
CA VAL A 310 2.85 28.72 8.13
C VAL A 310 2.94 29.38 6.76
N LYS A 311 3.42 28.68 5.73
CA LYS A 311 3.49 29.21 4.37
C LYS A 311 2.11 29.65 3.84
N MET A 312 1.08 28.82 4.00
CA MET A 312 -0.28 29.16 3.56
C MET A 312 -0.83 30.40 4.28
N SER A 313 -0.44 30.65 5.53
CA SER A 313 -0.84 31.87 6.28
C SER A 313 -0.31 33.18 5.66
N PHE A 314 0.69 33.10 4.78
CA PHE A 314 1.25 34.20 3.99
C PHE A 314 0.98 34.08 2.48
N SER A 315 0.05 33.22 2.05
CA SER A 315 -0.36 33.07 0.64
C SER A 315 -0.71 34.41 -0.04
N GLU A 316 -0.70 34.50 -1.37
CA GLU A 316 -1.22 35.69 -2.07
C GLU A 316 -2.74 35.65 -2.23
N ASP A 317 -3.35 34.47 -2.12
CA ASP A 317 -4.80 34.30 -2.10
C ASP A 317 -5.38 34.61 -0.71
N GLU A 318 -6.36 35.51 -0.68
CA GLU A 318 -6.96 36.00 0.57
C GLU A 318 -7.72 34.93 1.34
N GLN A 319 -8.43 34.04 0.64
CA GLN A 319 -9.20 32.97 1.28
C GLN A 319 -8.26 31.92 1.90
N VAL A 320 -7.20 31.56 1.18
CA VAL A 320 -6.17 30.64 1.68
C VAL A 320 -5.44 31.25 2.88
N ARG A 321 -5.01 32.51 2.80
CA ARG A 321 -4.39 33.22 3.94
C ARG A 321 -5.28 33.23 5.17
N GLY A 322 -6.54 33.65 4.99
CA GLY A 322 -7.50 33.76 6.08
C GLY A 322 -7.70 32.41 6.76
N ALA A 323 -8.01 31.39 5.98
CA ALA A 323 -8.24 30.04 6.51
C ALA A 323 -7.00 29.46 7.20
N ALA A 324 -5.81 29.63 6.61
CA ALA A 324 -4.58 29.16 7.21
C ALA A 324 -4.23 29.91 8.51
N LYS A 325 -4.47 31.23 8.61
CA LYS A 325 -4.30 31.99 9.86
C LYS A 325 -5.26 31.54 10.94
N ASP A 326 -6.51 31.26 10.57
CA ASP A 326 -7.51 30.75 11.51
C ASP A 326 -7.14 29.36 12.01
N ILE A 327 -6.71 28.45 11.12
CA ILE A 327 -6.19 27.11 11.49
C ILE A 327 -4.96 27.24 12.39
N LEU A 328 -4.04 28.16 12.06
CA LEU A 328 -2.86 28.45 12.85
C LEU A 328 -3.22 28.91 14.27
N ALA A 329 -4.37 29.53 14.51
CA ALA A 329 -4.77 29.99 15.85
C ALA A 329 -5.13 28.85 16.82
N TRP A 330 -5.52 27.66 16.34
CA TRP A 330 -5.96 26.54 17.17
C TRP A 330 -5.17 25.24 16.98
N ILE A 331 -4.13 25.25 16.15
CA ILE A 331 -3.09 24.22 16.10
C ILE A 331 -1.87 24.67 16.91
N SER A 332 -1.20 23.76 17.62
CA SER A 332 0.04 24.04 18.36
C SER A 332 1.17 23.09 17.96
N TRP A 333 2.41 23.44 18.31
CA TRP A 333 3.61 22.59 18.22
C TRP A 333 4.69 23.13 19.16
N PRO A 334 5.74 22.34 19.49
CA PRO A 334 6.82 22.80 20.35
C PRO A 334 7.48 24.09 19.84
N LYS A 335 7.62 25.10 20.71
CA LYS A 335 8.25 26.41 20.45
C LYS A 335 7.54 27.28 19.40
N LYS A 336 6.25 27.07 19.15
CA LYS A 336 5.46 27.97 18.31
C LYS A 336 5.47 29.40 18.88
N ALA A 337 5.91 30.36 18.08
CA ALA A 337 5.87 31.77 18.47
C ALA A 337 4.43 32.32 18.38
N ALA A 338 4.09 33.33 19.19
CA ALA A 338 2.79 34.02 19.08
C ALA A 338 2.60 34.71 17.71
N ILE A 339 3.70 35.06 17.04
CA ILE A 339 3.74 35.54 15.65
C ILE A 339 4.88 34.77 14.96
N GLU A 340 4.54 33.83 14.07
CA GLU A 340 5.53 33.17 13.22
C GLU A 340 6.05 34.18 12.18
N PRO A 341 7.37 34.31 11.98
CA PRO A 341 7.93 35.19 10.97
C PRO A 341 7.50 34.73 9.58
N GLU A 342 7.35 35.69 8.66
CA GLU A 342 7.08 35.40 7.26
C GLU A 342 8.20 34.50 6.69
N PRO A 343 7.87 33.38 6.04
CA PRO A 343 8.88 32.54 5.42
C PRO A 343 9.61 33.34 4.32
N PRO A 344 10.91 33.07 4.11
CA PRO A 344 11.66 33.74 3.05
C PRO A 344 10.95 33.56 1.71
N ARG A 345 10.94 34.61 0.86
CA ARG A 345 10.37 34.56 -0.49
C ARG A 345 11.49 34.39 -1.51
N ALA A 346 11.34 33.40 -2.39
CA ALA A 346 12.25 33.23 -3.51
C ALA A 346 12.04 34.35 -4.55
N PRO A 347 13.10 34.87 -5.18
CA PRO A 347 12.96 35.73 -6.36
C PRO A 347 12.15 35.02 -7.46
N PRO A 348 11.27 35.71 -8.21
CA PRO A 348 10.53 35.10 -9.32
C PRO A 348 11.46 34.39 -10.31
N LEU A 349 11.01 33.26 -10.86
CA LEU A 349 11.74 32.60 -11.93
C LEU A 349 11.69 33.45 -13.21
N THR A 350 12.82 33.53 -13.91
CA THR A 350 12.83 34.03 -15.29
C THR A 350 12.03 33.10 -16.22
N ALA A 351 11.71 33.54 -17.43
CA ALA A 351 10.96 32.73 -18.39
C ALA A 351 11.63 31.38 -18.68
N ASP A 352 12.95 31.38 -18.87
CA ASP A 352 13.73 30.17 -19.14
C ASP A 352 13.77 29.22 -17.94
N GLN A 353 13.93 29.77 -16.73
CA GLN A 353 13.89 28.98 -15.49
C GLN A 353 12.50 28.42 -15.21
N LYS A 354 11.43 29.13 -15.58
CA LYS A 354 10.07 28.62 -15.49
C LYS A 354 9.86 27.46 -16.46
N ALA A 355 10.34 27.57 -17.70
CA ALA A 355 10.29 26.47 -18.66
C ALA A 355 11.14 25.26 -18.19
N ALA A 356 12.28 25.50 -17.54
CA ALA A 356 13.08 24.46 -16.89
C ALA A 356 12.33 23.77 -15.75
N TRP A 357 11.65 24.56 -14.91
CA TRP A 357 10.80 24.06 -13.82
C TRP A 357 9.65 23.18 -14.36
N ASP A 358 8.96 23.61 -15.42
CA ASP A 358 7.86 22.84 -16.05
C ASP A 358 8.35 21.49 -16.61
N ARG A 359 9.55 21.46 -17.23
CA ARG A 359 10.18 20.20 -17.69
C ARG A 359 10.64 19.35 -16.51
N GLY A 360 11.17 19.98 -15.47
CA GLY A 360 11.62 19.34 -14.24
C GLY A 360 10.51 18.60 -13.51
N HIS A 361 9.30 19.17 -13.47
CA HIS A 361 8.13 18.51 -12.90
C HIS A 361 7.87 17.13 -13.54
N LYS A 362 7.94 17.04 -14.87
CA LYS A 362 7.75 15.77 -15.59
C LYS A 362 8.82 14.75 -15.25
N GLN A 363 10.08 15.19 -15.19
CA GLN A 363 11.21 14.33 -14.84
C GLN A 363 11.12 13.83 -13.39
N PHE A 364 10.73 14.70 -12.47
CA PHE A 364 10.51 14.38 -11.07
C PHE A 364 9.44 13.30 -10.89
N THR A 365 8.29 13.46 -11.55
CA THR A 365 7.17 12.51 -11.49
C THR A 365 7.57 11.10 -11.91
N VAL A 366 8.42 10.97 -12.94
CA VAL A 366 8.87 9.68 -13.46
C VAL A 366 9.99 9.07 -12.63
N SER A 367 10.96 9.88 -12.18
CA SER A 367 12.24 9.36 -11.66
C SER A 367 12.39 9.47 -10.14
N CYS A 368 11.70 10.41 -9.49
CA CYS A 368 11.94 10.74 -8.08
C CYS A 368 10.73 10.44 -7.19
N ALA A 369 9.52 10.70 -7.69
CA ALA A 369 8.29 10.66 -6.89
C ALA A 369 7.96 9.27 -6.33
N VAL A 370 8.46 8.18 -6.94
CA VAL A 370 8.26 6.81 -6.46
C VAL A 370 8.79 6.60 -5.04
N CYS A 371 9.90 7.26 -4.69
CA CYS A 371 10.51 7.15 -3.36
C CYS A 371 10.28 8.39 -2.51
N HIS A 372 10.20 9.57 -3.11
CA HIS A 372 10.10 10.85 -2.39
C HIS A 372 8.68 11.42 -2.30
N SER A 373 7.68 10.68 -2.80
CA SER A 373 6.29 11.13 -2.99
C SER A 373 6.14 12.30 -3.96
N LEU A 374 4.96 12.44 -4.57
CA LEU A 374 4.60 13.61 -5.38
C LEU A 374 4.54 14.90 -4.54
N SER A 375 4.29 14.77 -3.24
CA SER A 375 4.29 15.89 -2.29
C SER A 375 5.68 16.38 -1.91
N GLY A 376 6.74 15.64 -2.25
CA GLY A 376 8.12 15.95 -1.86
C GLY A 376 8.40 15.79 -0.36
N LEU A 377 7.48 15.24 0.42
CA LEU A 377 7.65 15.04 1.88
C LEU A 377 8.36 13.73 2.23
N GLY A 378 8.68 12.93 1.22
CA GLY A 378 9.24 11.60 1.42
C GLY A 378 8.22 10.61 1.99
N GLU A 379 8.67 9.39 2.17
CA GLU A 379 7.89 8.33 2.81
C GLU A 379 8.83 7.53 3.71
N GLU A 380 8.41 7.30 4.95
CA GLU A 380 9.21 6.55 5.91
C GLU A 380 9.46 5.13 5.38
N GLY A 381 10.73 4.74 5.29
CA GLY A 381 11.12 3.46 4.69
C GLY A 381 11.44 3.52 3.19
N LYS A 382 11.14 4.64 2.50
CA LYS A 382 11.47 4.80 1.07
C LYS A 382 12.44 5.93 0.79
N GLY A 383 12.14 7.16 1.19
CA GLY A 383 12.93 8.33 0.84
C GLY A 383 12.73 9.51 1.78
N PRO A 384 13.77 10.31 2.06
CA PRO A 384 13.66 11.51 2.90
C PRO A 384 12.88 12.64 2.20
N PRO A 385 12.39 13.64 2.97
CA PRO A 385 11.74 14.83 2.42
C PRO A 385 12.69 15.71 1.61
N PHE A 386 12.12 16.37 0.61
CA PHE A 386 12.70 17.51 -0.11
C PHE A 386 12.17 18.86 0.39
N VAL A 387 10.95 18.92 0.92
CA VAL A 387 10.40 20.14 1.52
C VAL A 387 11.22 20.51 2.75
N ASP A 388 11.74 21.75 2.81
CA ASP A 388 12.57 22.28 3.91
C ASP A 388 13.83 21.45 4.21
N SER A 389 14.29 20.63 3.26
CA SER A 389 15.46 19.78 3.45
C SER A 389 16.73 20.62 3.36
N GLU A 390 17.62 20.50 4.36
CA GLU A 390 18.92 21.18 4.36
C GLU A 390 19.80 20.75 3.18
N TRP A 391 19.57 19.56 2.64
CA TRP A 391 20.24 19.03 1.45
C TRP A 391 19.72 19.67 0.16
N VAL A 392 18.41 19.93 0.09
CA VAL A 392 17.79 20.58 -1.08
C VAL A 392 18.07 22.07 -1.07
N LEU A 393 17.96 22.73 0.08
CA LEU A 393 18.09 24.17 0.22
C LEU A 393 19.54 24.65 0.30
N GLY A 394 20.47 23.75 0.64
CA GLY A 394 21.90 24.03 0.73
C GLY A 394 22.63 23.95 -0.61
N SER A 395 23.82 23.33 -0.58
CA SER A 395 24.75 23.23 -1.71
C SER A 395 24.13 22.47 -2.89
N GLU A 396 23.98 23.17 -4.03
CA GLU A 396 23.57 22.52 -5.28
C GLU A 396 24.58 21.46 -5.72
N GLU A 397 25.86 21.61 -5.37
CA GLU A 397 26.88 20.64 -5.77
C GLU A 397 26.70 19.30 -5.09
N ARG A 398 26.33 19.30 -3.80
CA ARG A 398 26.01 18.07 -3.06
C ARG A 398 24.79 17.38 -3.67
N LEU A 399 23.75 18.14 -4.00
CA LEU A 399 22.51 17.61 -4.56
C LEU A 399 22.75 16.98 -5.95
N VAL A 400 23.55 17.63 -6.81
CA VAL A 400 23.92 17.09 -8.11
C VAL A 400 24.74 15.80 -7.97
N ARG A 401 25.68 15.75 -7.02
CA ARG A 401 26.49 14.53 -6.74
C ARG A 401 25.62 13.36 -6.29
N ILE A 402 24.62 13.60 -5.45
CA ILE A 402 23.64 12.58 -5.03
C ILE A 402 22.91 12.01 -6.24
N VAL A 403 22.42 12.83 -7.15
CA VAL A 403 21.70 12.34 -8.34
C VAL A 403 22.62 11.54 -9.27
N LEU A 404 23.88 11.98 -9.44
CA LEU A 404 24.82 11.37 -10.37
C LEU A 404 25.40 10.04 -9.91
N ASN A 405 25.71 9.87 -8.62
CA ASN A 405 26.37 8.67 -8.11
C ASN A 405 25.56 7.93 -7.04
N GLY A 406 24.43 8.48 -6.58
CA GLY A 406 23.63 7.91 -5.50
C GLY A 406 24.09 8.33 -4.11
N LEU A 407 23.36 7.85 -3.09
CA LEU A 407 23.61 8.12 -1.67
C LEU A 407 23.45 6.82 -0.86
N HIS A 408 24.43 6.50 -0.02
CA HIS A 408 24.47 5.33 0.87
C HIS A 408 24.60 5.72 2.34
N GLY A 409 24.02 4.87 3.19
CA GLY A 409 24.20 4.88 4.64
C GLY A 409 23.30 5.87 5.37
N PRO A 410 23.48 6.04 6.69
CA PRO A 410 22.64 6.93 7.46
C PRO A 410 22.86 8.39 7.02
N VAL A 411 21.78 9.06 6.64
CA VAL A 411 21.76 10.50 6.36
C VAL A 411 20.80 11.21 7.32
N LYS A 412 21.20 12.38 7.81
CA LYS A 412 20.32 13.22 8.63
C LYS A 412 19.62 14.22 7.75
N VAL A 413 18.29 14.22 7.77
CA VAL A 413 17.45 15.22 7.12
C VAL A 413 16.47 15.73 8.16
N GLN A 414 16.47 17.04 8.40
CA GLN A 414 15.62 17.70 9.41
C GLN A 414 15.74 17.07 10.81
N GLY A 415 16.96 16.64 11.17
CA GLY A 415 17.25 16.00 12.46
C GLY A 415 16.77 14.55 12.59
N LYS A 416 16.06 13.99 11.60
CA LYS A 416 15.72 12.56 11.53
C LYS A 416 16.83 11.81 10.79
N THR A 417 17.13 10.60 11.24
CA THR A 417 18.12 9.72 10.59
C THR A 417 17.41 8.74 9.66
N TYR A 418 17.82 8.72 8.40
CA TYR A 418 17.32 7.81 7.37
C TYR A 418 18.40 6.80 7.03
N ASN A 419 18.11 5.51 7.18
CA ASN A 419 19.07 4.41 6.93
C ASN A 419 18.36 3.19 6.29
N ASN A 420 17.38 3.46 5.43
CA ASN A 420 16.39 2.46 5.01
C ASN A 420 16.68 1.86 3.61
N GLY A 421 17.88 2.15 3.06
CA GLY A 421 18.32 1.69 1.74
C GLY A 421 19.12 2.77 1.02
N ASP A 422 19.73 2.37 -0.10
CA ASP A 422 20.55 3.26 -0.92
C ASP A 422 19.70 3.98 -1.95
N MET A 423 19.96 5.27 -2.14
CA MET A 423 19.47 5.99 -3.32
C MET A 423 20.39 5.64 -4.50
N PRO A 424 19.90 4.94 -5.53
CA PRO A 424 20.73 4.64 -6.70
C PRO A 424 21.03 5.89 -7.53
N ALA A 425 22.13 5.85 -8.27
CA ALA A 425 22.46 6.86 -9.27
C ALA A 425 21.40 6.89 -10.40
N VAL A 426 21.04 8.09 -10.86
CA VAL A 426 20.12 8.28 -11.99
C VAL A 426 20.92 8.47 -13.28
N LEU A 427 21.60 7.40 -13.71
CA LEU A 427 22.64 7.43 -14.75
C LEU A 427 22.12 7.82 -16.16
N THR A 428 20.83 7.65 -16.42
CA THR A 428 20.26 7.82 -17.77
C THR A 428 19.88 9.26 -18.11
N MET A 429 19.85 10.18 -17.14
CA MET A 429 19.46 11.57 -17.39
C MET A 429 20.61 12.40 -17.94
N THR A 430 20.32 13.29 -18.88
CA THR A 430 21.26 14.29 -19.39
C THR A 430 21.53 15.40 -18.36
N ASN A 431 22.56 16.23 -18.59
CA ASN A 431 22.86 17.37 -17.72
C ASN A 431 21.70 18.36 -17.61
N ALA A 432 20.98 18.59 -18.72
CA ALA A 432 19.83 19.48 -18.75
C ALA A 432 18.66 18.89 -17.96
N GLU A 433 18.37 17.60 -18.11
CA GLU A 433 17.27 16.96 -17.37
C GLU A 433 17.51 16.93 -15.87
N ILE A 434 18.75 16.70 -15.42
CA ILE A 434 19.09 16.78 -14.00
C ILE A 434 18.91 18.22 -13.50
N ALA A 435 19.40 19.22 -14.23
CA ALA A 435 19.25 20.63 -13.85
C ALA A 435 17.78 21.06 -13.78
N ASP A 436 16.95 20.63 -14.74
CA ASP A 436 15.51 20.87 -14.75
C ASP A 436 14.85 20.22 -13.52
N ALA A 437 15.12 18.94 -13.25
CA ALA A 437 14.55 18.22 -12.10
C ALA A 437 14.97 18.82 -10.75
N LEU A 438 16.23 19.20 -10.60
CA LEU A 438 16.71 19.83 -9.36
C LEU A 438 16.20 21.27 -9.22
N THR A 439 16.01 22.00 -10.33
CA THR A 439 15.33 23.30 -10.31
C THR A 439 13.90 23.15 -9.83
N TYR A 440 13.17 22.15 -10.31
CA TYR A 440 11.84 21.82 -9.81
C TYR A 440 11.86 21.57 -8.30
N VAL A 441 12.69 20.64 -7.83
CA VAL A 441 12.81 20.29 -6.40
C VAL A 441 13.19 21.50 -5.54
N ARG A 442 14.07 22.39 -6.01
CA ARG A 442 14.54 23.58 -5.26
C ARG A 442 13.54 24.74 -5.26
N ARG A 443 12.50 24.70 -6.09
CA ARG A 443 11.55 25.79 -6.30
C ARG A 443 10.09 25.39 -6.09
N GLU A 444 9.82 24.10 -5.96
CA GLU A 444 8.52 23.54 -5.64
C GLU A 444 8.31 23.48 -4.12
N TRP A 445 7.05 23.32 -3.69
CA TRP A 445 6.64 23.15 -2.29
C TRP A 445 6.97 24.33 -1.37
N GLY A 446 7.49 25.43 -1.92
CA GLY A 446 7.90 26.62 -1.16
C GLY A 446 9.39 26.66 -0.86
N ASN A 447 10.16 25.74 -1.42
CA ASN A 447 11.60 25.83 -1.43
C ASN A 447 12.02 27.13 -2.14
N VAL A 448 13.03 27.79 -1.58
CA VAL A 448 13.47 29.12 -2.00
C VAL A 448 14.89 29.17 -2.53
N ALA A 449 15.46 27.99 -2.78
CA ALA A 449 16.83 27.89 -3.24
C ALA A 449 16.96 28.29 -4.71
N ALA A 450 18.16 28.70 -5.13
CA ALA A 450 18.41 29.10 -6.51
C ALA A 450 18.17 27.91 -7.48
N PRO A 451 17.64 28.14 -8.69
CA PRO A 451 17.61 27.15 -9.77
C PRO A 451 19.00 26.58 -10.08
N VAL A 452 19.07 25.36 -10.60
CA VAL A 452 20.34 24.70 -10.95
C VAL A 452 20.64 24.93 -12.42
N ASP A 453 21.87 25.37 -12.73
CA ASP A 453 22.33 25.57 -14.10
C ASP A 453 22.82 24.24 -14.74
N PRO A 454 22.41 23.88 -15.97
CA PRO A 454 22.96 22.73 -16.70
C PRO A 454 24.49 22.71 -16.80
N ALA A 455 25.16 23.88 -16.84
CA ALA A 455 26.61 24.00 -16.82
C ALA A 455 27.22 23.56 -15.49
N THR A 456 26.54 23.82 -14.36
CA THR A 456 26.94 23.27 -13.05
C THR A 456 26.88 21.75 -13.07
N VAL A 457 25.79 21.17 -13.58
CA VAL A 457 25.67 19.70 -13.68
C VAL A 457 26.76 19.10 -14.55
N LYS A 458 27.03 19.72 -15.71
CA LYS A 458 28.10 19.28 -16.61
C LYS A 458 29.47 19.31 -15.93
N ARG A 459 29.79 20.39 -15.22
CA ARG A 459 31.05 20.55 -14.47
C ARG A 459 31.19 19.46 -13.41
N ILE A 460 30.14 19.22 -12.62
CA ILE A 460 30.17 18.25 -11.54
C ILE A 460 30.28 16.83 -12.09
N ARG A 461 29.50 16.49 -13.14
CA ARG A 461 29.56 15.18 -13.80
C ARG A 461 30.97 14.85 -14.27
N ALA A 462 31.67 15.82 -14.87
CA ALA A 462 33.07 15.64 -15.26
C ALA A 462 34.02 15.45 -14.07
N SER A 463 33.68 15.97 -12.89
CA SER A 463 34.50 15.84 -11.67
C SER A 463 34.27 14.53 -10.88
N VAL A 464 33.31 13.71 -11.29
CA VAL A 464 32.91 12.46 -10.61
C VAL A 464 32.73 11.29 -11.56
N ASP A 465 33.25 11.42 -12.79
CA ASP A 465 33.15 10.42 -13.87
C ASP A 465 33.71 9.06 -13.44
N ASP A 466 34.78 9.07 -12.66
CA ASP A 466 35.48 7.89 -12.14
C ASP A 466 34.86 7.29 -10.88
N ARG A 467 33.79 7.89 -10.34
CA ARG A 467 33.19 7.43 -9.08
C ARG A 467 32.06 6.43 -9.33
N GLU A 468 32.31 5.18 -8.94
CA GLU A 468 31.34 4.09 -9.00
C GLU A 468 30.49 3.95 -7.72
N GLU A 469 31.05 4.33 -6.57
CA GLU A 469 30.40 4.15 -5.26
C GLU A 469 29.47 5.31 -4.91
N PRO A 470 28.30 5.04 -4.28
CA PRO A 470 27.43 6.08 -3.77
C PRO A 470 28.13 7.01 -2.77
N TRP A 471 27.64 8.23 -2.65
CA TRP A 471 28.14 9.17 -1.66
C TRP A 471 27.66 8.82 -0.25
N THR A 472 28.46 9.11 0.77
CA THR A 472 28.01 9.15 2.16
C THR A 472 27.78 10.60 2.61
N GLU A 473 26.93 10.81 3.63
CA GLU A 473 26.73 12.14 4.25
C GLU A 473 28.08 12.80 4.61
N LYS A 474 29.00 12.03 5.20
CA LYS A 474 30.31 12.52 5.62
C LYS A 474 31.18 13.02 4.47
N GLU A 475 31.09 12.40 3.30
CA GLU A 475 31.83 12.85 2.11
C GLU A 475 31.20 14.10 1.51
N LEU A 476 29.86 14.14 1.40
CA LEU A 476 29.15 15.28 0.84
C LEU A 476 29.32 16.54 1.69
N LEU A 477 29.39 16.41 3.01
CA LEU A 477 29.65 17.55 3.91
C LEU A 477 31.05 18.15 3.74
N LYS A 478 31.98 17.48 3.06
CA LYS A 478 33.28 18.05 2.67
C LYS A 478 33.22 18.84 1.36
N VAL A 479 32.18 18.60 0.55
CA VAL A 479 31.91 19.39 -0.66
C VAL A 479 31.35 20.74 -0.22
N PRO A 480 31.85 21.87 -0.74
CA PRO A 480 31.45 23.22 -0.31
C PRO A 480 29.94 23.47 -0.35
#